data_AF-A0A497GNI4-F1
#
_entry.id   AF-A0A497GNI4-F1
#
_cell.length_a   1.000
_cell.length_b   1.000
_cell.length_c   1.000
_cell.angle_alpha   90.00
_cell.angle_beta   90.00
_cell.angle_gamma   90.00
#
_symmetry.space_group_name_H-M   'P 1'
#
loop_
_entity.id
_entity.type
_entity.pdbx_description
1 polymer ?
#
loop_
_entity_poly.entity_id
_entity_poly.type
_entity_poly.pdbx_seq_one_letter_code
_entity_poly.pdbx_strand_id
1 'polypeptide(L)'
;PSSQLLRLMERFPEELRSMVSEIAEAAREVASEHGRSTYGEPSMRLTPAEIYTKQDAQRILNLARRIHRIVRMVFEQLNVHI
;
A
#
# COMPACT_ATOMS: atom_id res chain seq x y z
N PRO A 1 0.77 9.69 -0.20
CA PRO A 1 -0.49 8.93 -0.08
C PRO A 1 -0.91 8.60 1.37
N SER A 2 -0.05 7.94 2.17
CA SER A 2 -0.39 7.53 3.56
C SER A 2 -0.81 8.70 4.47
N SER A 3 -0.04 9.78 4.51
CA SER A 3 -0.32 10.94 5.36
C SER A 3 -1.63 11.67 5.01
N GLN A 4 -2.04 11.64 3.75
CA GLN A 4 -3.31 12.23 3.30
C GLN A 4 -4.50 11.39 3.76
N LEU A 5 -4.42 10.06 3.63
CA LEU A 5 -5.44 9.14 4.15
C LEU A 5 -5.62 9.30 5.66
N LEU A 6 -4.51 9.40 6.41
CA LEU A 6 -4.57 9.56 7.87
C LEU A 6 -5.27 10.86 8.30
N ARG A 7 -5.04 11.97 7.57
CA ARG A 7 -5.73 13.25 7.83
C ARG A 7 -7.22 13.20 7.53
N LEU A 8 -7.67 12.25 6.71
CA LEU A 8 -9.07 12.10 6.33
C LEU A 8 -9.81 11.09 7.21
N MET A 9 -9.14 10.39 8.14
CA MET A 9 -9.78 9.31 8.94
C MET A 9 -11.02 9.76 9.69
N GLU A 10 -11.02 10.98 10.23
CA GLU A 10 -12.18 11.52 10.97
C GLU A 10 -13.42 11.69 10.09
N ARG A 11 -13.23 11.79 8.76
CA ARG A 11 -14.32 11.90 7.77
C ARG A 11 -14.90 10.54 7.39
N PHE A 12 -14.27 9.44 7.78
CA PHE A 12 -14.82 8.10 7.55
C PHE A 12 -15.69 7.66 8.74
N PRO A 13 -16.77 6.89 8.46
CA PRO A 13 -17.51 6.17 9.48
C PRO A 13 -16.55 5.34 10.35
N GLU A 14 -16.83 5.25 11.65
CA GLU A 14 -15.95 4.63 12.64
C GLU A 14 -15.61 3.18 12.27
N GLU A 15 -16.60 2.44 11.77
CA GLU A 15 -16.50 1.07 11.30
C GLU A 15 -15.53 0.89 10.12
N LEU A 16 -15.25 1.94 9.35
CA LEU A 16 -14.31 1.90 8.21
C LEU A 16 -12.90 2.36 8.57
N ARG A 17 -12.71 3.01 9.73
CA ARG A 17 -11.42 3.65 10.08
C ARG A 17 -10.28 2.65 10.19
N SER A 18 -10.51 1.46 10.73
CA SER A 18 -9.50 0.39 10.82
C SER A 18 -9.04 -0.06 9.43
N MET A 19 -9.98 -0.27 8.51
CA MET A 19 -9.70 -0.60 7.11
C MET A 19 -8.92 0.51 6.39
N VAL A 20 -9.31 1.76 6.60
CA VAL A 20 -8.61 2.92 6.01
C VAL A 20 -7.20 3.09 6.58
N SER A 21 -7.01 2.83 7.88
CA SER A 21 -5.69 2.81 8.51
C SER A 21 -4.80 1.76 7.87
N GLU A 22 -5.32 0.55 7.64
CA GLU A 22 -4.57 -0.53 6.99
C GLU A 22 -4.13 -0.15 5.56
N ILE A 23 -5.00 0.51 4.79
CA ILE A 23 -4.65 1.06 3.47
C ILE A 23 -3.50 2.08 3.60
N ALA A 24 -3.57 2.98 4.58
CA ALA A 24 -2.56 3.99 4.79
C ALA A 24 -1.21 3.41 5.24
N GLU A 25 -1.21 2.35 6.05
CA GLU A 25 -0.02 1.63 6.48
C GLU A 25 0.64 0.91 5.30
N ALA A 26 -0.12 0.17 4.51
CA ALA A 26 0.41 -0.50 3.33
C ALA A 26 1.00 0.50 2.32
N ALA A 27 0.32 1.63 2.10
CA ALA A 27 0.83 2.70 1.22
C ALA A 27 2.12 3.35 1.75
N ARG A 28 2.35 3.34 3.07
CA ARG A 28 3.60 3.79 3.67
C ARG A 28 4.70 2.75 3.48
N GLU A 29 4.37 1.48 3.72
CA GLU A 29 5.31 0.36 3.61
C GLU A 29 5.92 0.26 2.21
N VAL A 30 5.10 0.41 1.16
CA VAL A 30 5.56 0.28 -0.22
C VAL A 30 6.11 1.59 -0.83
N ALA A 31 6.12 2.69 -0.07
CA ALA A 31 6.44 4.01 -0.61
C ALA A 31 7.88 4.10 -1.15
N SER A 32 8.85 3.51 -0.46
CA SER A 32 10.26 3.43 -0.89
C SER A 32 10.48 2.47 -2.05
N GLU A 33 9.57 1.51 -2.23
CA GLU A 33 9.77 0.38 -3.14
C GLU A 33 9.61 0.79 -4.60
N HIS A 34 8.89 1.88 -4.90
CA HIS A 34 8.76 2.37 -6.27
C HIS A 34 10.13 2.71 -6.92
N GLY A 35 10.96 3.45 -6.20
CA GLY A 35 12.31 3.81 -6.67
C GLY A 35 13.23 2.60 -6.70
N ARG A 36 13.23 1.79 -5.63
CA ARG A 36 14.12 0.63 -5.47
C ARG A 36 13.81 -0.50 -6.45
N SER A 37 12.53 -0.76 -6.75
CA SER A 37 12.13 -1.78 -7.73
C SER A 37 12.39 -1.39 -9.19
N THR A 38 12.52 -0.09 -9.46
CA THR A 38 12.79 0.42 -10.82
C THR A 38 14.29 0.61 -11.06
N TYR A 39 15.01 1.20 -10.10
CA TYR A 39 16.39 1.65 -10.28
C TYR A 39 17.40 0.95 -9.35
N GLY A 40 16.92 0.10 -8.43
CA GLY A 40 17.74 -0.51 -7.41
C GLY A 40 18.14 0.48 -6.32
N GLU A 41 19.34 0.31 -5.75
CA GLU A 41 19.93 1.21 -4.77
C GLU A 41 21.23 1.79 -5.35
N PRO A 42 21.15 2.93 -6.06
CA PRO A 42 22.30 3.51 -6.74
C PRO A 42 23.46 3.83 -5.80
N SER A 43 23.16 4.27 -4.57
CA SER A 43 24.16 4.54 -3.52
C SER A 43 24.96 3.30 -3.14
N MET A 44 24.35 2.11 -3.24
CA MET A 44 24.98 0.82 -2.95
C MET A 44 25.41 0.06 -4.21
N ARG A 45 25.15 0.61 -5.41
CA ARG A 45 25.38 -0.02 -6.72
C ARG A 45 24.68 -1.39 -6.87
N LEU A 46 23.51 -1.55 -6.25
CA LEU A 46 22.71 -2.77 -6.34
C LEU A 46 21.57 -2.58 -7.33
N THR A 47 21.35 -3.56 -8.21
CA THR A 47 20.19 -3.62 -9.11
C THR A 47 18.95 -4.16 -8.39
N PRO A 48 17.73 -3.95 -8.91
CA PRO A 48 16.53 -4.53 -8.33
C PRO A 48 16.61 -6.05 -8.15
N ALA A 49 17.24 -6.76 -9.09
CA ALA A 49 17.39 -8.22 -9.05
C ALA A 49 18.29 -8.70 -7.91
N GLU A 50 19.18 -7.84 -7.39
CA GLU A 50 20.06 -8.13 -6.27
C GLU A 50 19.44 -7.74 -4.92
N ILE A 51 18.47 -6.82 -4.94
CA ILE A 51 17.80 -6.31 -3.73
C ILE A 51 16.61 -7.18 -3.33
N TYR A 52 15.90 -7.74 -4.31
CA TYR A 52 14.65 -8.45 -4.06
C TYR A 52 14.73 -9.93 -4.33
N THR A 53 14.15 -10.71 -3.42
CA THR A 53 13.92 -12.13 -3.61
C THR A 53 12.52 -12.39 -4.17
N LYS A 54 12.29 -13.63 -4.62
CA LYS A 54 10.93 -14.11 -4.98
C LYS A 54 9.97 -13.98 -3.79
N GLN A 55 10.46 -14.20 -2.58
CA GLN A 55 9.67 -14.09 -1.34
C GLN A 55 9.21 -12.65 -1.11
N ASP A 56 10.08 -11.65 -1.34
CA ASP A 56 9.72 -10.23 -1.23
C ASP A 56 8.64 -9.85 -2.24
N ALA A 57 8.82 -10.26 -3.49
CA ALA A 57 7.83 -10.04 -4.54
C ALA A 57 6.47 -10.67 -4.19
N GLN A 58 6.50 -11.91 -3.69
CA GLN A 58 5.28 -12.62 -3.30
C GLN A 58 4.58 -11.95 -2.11
N ARG A 59 5.34 -11.45 -1.14
CA ARG A 59 4.83 -10.72 0.03
C ARG A 59 4.13 -9.43 -0.38
N ILE A 60 4.76 -8.62 -1.23
CA ILE A 60 4.19 -7.37 -1.73
C ILE A 60 2.95 -7.64 -2.59
N LEU A 61 2.97 -8.68 -3.43
CA LEU A 61 1.81 -9.07 -4.24
C LEU A 61 0.61 -9.49 -3.37
N ASN A 62 0.86 -10.23 -2.29
CA ASN A 62 -0.19 -10.63 -1.35
C ASN A 62 -0.76 -9.42 -0.60
N LEU A 63 0.10 -8.49 -0.19
CA LEU A 63 -0.32 -7.22 0.41
C LEU A 63 -1.20 -6.43 -0.56
N ALA A 64 -0.77 -6.23 -1.80
CA ALA A 64 -1.53 -5.51 -2.82
C ALA A 64 -2.92 -6.12 -3.05
N ARG A 65 -3.02 -7.45 -3.15
CA ARG A 65 -4.30 -8.17 -3.28
C ARG A 65 -5.21 -7.99 -2.08
N ARG A 66 -4.65 -7.99 -0.86
CA ARG A 66 -5.42 -7.73 0.37
C ARG A 66 -5.96 -6.31 0.39
N ILE A 67 -5.11 -5.32 0.17
CA ILE A 67 -5.49 -3.90 0.16
C ILE A 67 -6.53 -3.61 -0.93
N HIS A 68 -6.39 -4.19 -2.11
CA HIS A 68 -7.40 -4.04 -3.17
C HIS A 68 -8.78 -4.55 -2.73
N ARG A 69 -8.86 -5.67 -2.01
CA ARG A 69 -10.13 -6.17 -1.45
C ARG A 69 -10.72 -5.20 -0.42
N ILE A 70 -9.88 -4.66 0.47
CA ILE A 70 -10.32 -3.70 1.49
C ILE A 70 -10.83 -2.42 0.85
N VAL A 71 -10.13 -1.88 -0.15
CA VAL A 71 -10.54 -0.69 -0.90
C VAL A 71 -11.92 -0.91 -1.53
N ARG A 72 -12.15 -2.08 -2.14
CA ARG A 72 -13.46 -2.43 -2.69
C ARG A 72 -14.56 -2.46 -1.62
N MET A 73 -14.31 -3.09 -0.48
CA MET A 73 -15.26 -3.11 0.63
C MET A 73 -15.58 -1.69 1.12
N VAL A 74 -14.56 -0.84 1.28
CA VAL A 74 -14.74 0.56 1.70
C VAL A 74 -15.59 1.33 0.69
N PHE A 75 -15.35 1.17 -0.61
CA PHE A 75 -16.17 1.84 -1.62
C PHE A 75 -17.60 1.34 -1.68
N GLU A 76 -17.82 0.03 -1.55
CA GLU A 76 -19.16 -0.56 -1.45
C GLU A 76 -19.92 0.01 -0.25
N GLN A 77 -19.29 0.14 0.92
CA GLN A 77 -19.90 0.73 2.12
C GLN A 77 -20.18 2.24 1.97
N LEU A 78 -19.37 2.95 1.18
CA LEU A 78 -19.56 4.37 0.91
C LEU A 78 -20.51 4.65 -0.28
N ASN A 79 -21.09 3.62 -0.90
CA ASN A 79 -21.89 3.71 -2.13
C ASN A 79 -21.15 4.44 -3.27
N VAL A 80 -19.85 4.21 -3.38
CA VAL A 80 -19.02 4.73 -4.48
C VAL A 80 -18.78 3.60 -5.49
N HIS A 81 -19.13 3.84 -6.74
CA HIS A 81 -18.91 2.90 -7.84
C HIS A 81 -17.75 3.39 -8.73
N ILE A 82 -16.77 2.52 -8.99
CA ILE A 82 -15.60 2.76 -9.84
C ILE A 82 -15.40 1.60 -10.81
#